data_AF-A0A8T3LL76-F1
#
_entry.id   AF-A0A8T3LL76-F1
#
_cell.length_a   1.000
_cell.length_b   1.000
_cell.length_c   1.000
_cell.angle_alpha   90.00
_cell.angle_beta   90.00
_cell.angle_gamma   90.00
#
_symmetry.space_group_name_H-M   'P 1'
#
loop_
_entity.id
_entity.type
_entity.pdbx_description
1 polymer ?
#
loop_
_entity_poly.entity_id
_entity_poly.type
_entity_poly.pdbx_seq_one_letter_code
_entity_poly.pdbx_strand_id
1 'polypeptide(L)'
;AMTVQFIGGARLLETAAGIPYETGLLIFGISIALYTAFGGFRASVLNDTMQGLVMLIGTVVLLIGVVHAAGGLSNAVQTLQTIDPQLVTPQGADDILSPAFMTSFWVLVCFGVIGLP
;
A
#
# COMPACT_ATOMS: atom_id res chain seq x y z
N ALA A 1 -13.76 2.41 -6.96
CA ALA A 1 -12.30 2.19 -6.85
C ALA A 1 -11.53 2.88 -7.99
N MET A 2 -11.82 2.55 -9.27
CA MET A 2 -11.12 3.10 -10.44
C MET A 2 -11.07 4.65 -10.47
N THR A 3 -12.20 5.33 -10.28
CA THR A 3 -12.26 6.82 -10.33
C THR A 3 -11.31 7.50 -9.35
N VAL A 4 -11.12 6.94 -8.15
CA VAL A 4 -10.21 7.50 -7.13
C VAL A 4 -8.76 7.41 -7.58
N GLN A 5 -8.38 6.35 -8.31
CA GLN A 5 -7.03 6.20 -8.83
C GLN A 5 -6.72 7.24 -9.92
N PHE A 6 -7.69 7.51 -10.79
CA PHE A 6 -7.56 8.57 -11.81
C PHE A 6 -7.48 9.97 -11.18
N ILE A 7 -8.32 10.26 -10.17
CA ILE A 7 -8.26 11.52 -9.42
C ILE A 7 -6.89 11.67 -8.74
N GLY A 8 -6.39 10.60 -8.11
CA GLY A 8 -5.08 10.59 -7.46
C GLY A 8 -3.93 10.84 -8.43
N GLY A 9 -3.94 10.17 -9.59
CA GLY A 9 -2.94 10.38 -10.65
C GLY A 9 -2.96 11.80 -11.22
N ALA A 10 -4.16 12.34 -11.49
CA ALA A 10 -4.32 13.71 -11.96
C ALA A 10 -3.85 14.75 -10.94
N ARG A 11 -4.13 14.55 -9.63
CA ARG A 11 -3.63 15.42 -8.56
C ARG A 11 -2.13 15.31 -8.33
N LEU A 12 -1.53 14.14 -8.53
CA LEU A 12 -0.08 13.99 -8.53
C LEU A 12 0.56 14.81 -9.66
N LEU A 13 0.01 14.78 -10.88
CA LEU A 13 0.52 15.58 -11.99
C LEU A 13 0.33 17.08 -11.77
N GLU A 14 -0.79 17.48 -11.17
CA GLU A 14 -1.03 18.87 -10.81
C GLU A 14 -0.05 19.37 -9.75
N THR A 15 0.18 18.61 -8.68
CA THR A 15 1.05 19.02 -7.58
C THR A 15 2.53 18.90 -7.91
N ALA A 16 2.95 17.90 -8.68
CA ALA A 16 4.35 17.66 -9.01
C ALA A 16 4.83 18.43 -10.24
N ALA A 17 3.97 18.56 -11.26
CA ALA A 17 4.34 19.15 -12.55
C ALA A 17 3.60 20.47 -12.87
N GLY A 18 2.69 20.93 -11.99
CA GLY A 18 1.94 22.17 -12.19
C GLY A 18 0.89 22.10 -13.32
N ILE A 19 0.55 20.89 -13.79
CA ILE A 19 -0.37 20.70 -14.91
C ILE A 19 -1.82 20.86 -14.40
N PRO A 20 -2.68 21.65 -15.07
CA PRO A 20 -4.08 21.77 -14.68
C PRO A 20 -4.77 20.40 -14.58
N TYR A 21 -5.56 20.20 -13.53
CA TYR A 21 -6.21 18.91 -13.24
C TYR A 21 -6.92 18.26 -14.42
N GLU A 22 -7.76 19.01 -15.13
CA GLU A 22 -8.52 18.50 -16.28
C GLU A 22 -7.58 17.98 -17.38
N THR A 23 -6.49 18.71 -17.64
CA THR A 23 -5.46 18.30 -18.61
C THR A 23 -4.65 17.11 -18.10
N GLY A 24 -4.28 17.10 -16.81
CA GLY A 24 -3.57 15.99 -16.18
C GLY A 24 -4.38 14.70 -16.18
N LEU A 25 -5.68 14.78 -15.89
CA LEU A 25 -6.62 13.67 -15.93
C LEU A 25 -6.71 13.06 -17.33
N LEU A 26 -6.81 13.92 -18.35
CA LEU A 26 -6.95 13.50 -19.74
C LEU A 26 -5.65 12.84 -20.26
N ILE A 27 -4.49 13.42 -19.95
CA ILE A 27 -3.18 12.84 -20.27
C ILE A 27 -3.02 11.47 -19.60
N PHE A 28 -3.30 11.39 -18.30
CA PHE A 28 -3.17 10.16 -17.52
C PHE A 28 -4.11 9.06 -18.05
N GLY A 29 -5.36 9.41 -18.32
CA GLY A 29 -6.37 8.51 -18.89
C GLY A 29 -5.99 7.95 -20.26
N ILE A 30 -5.63 8.82 -21.20
CA ILE A 30 -5.26 8.41 -22.57
C ILE A 30 -4.00 7.55 -22.55
N SER A 31 -3.00 7.92 -21.75
CA SER A 31 -1.77 7.14 -21.65
C SER A 31 -2.05 5.70 -21.22
N ILE A 32 -2.88 5.53 -20.19
CA ILE A 32 -3.32 4.21 -19.70
C ILE A 32 -4.07 3.43 -20.78
N ALA A 33 -5.03 4.07 -21.44
CA ALA A 33 -5.80 3.43 -22.51
C ALA A 33 -4.90 2.96 -23.65
N LEU A 34 -3.94 3.79 -24.09
CA LEU A 34 -3.03 3.46 -25.19
C LEU A 34 -2.13 2.27 -24.86
N TYR A 35 -1.38 2.31 -23.75
CA TYR A 35 -0.45 1.22 -23.46
C TYR A 35 -1.19 -0.10 -23.16
N THR A 36 -2.38 -0.03 -22.58
CA THR A 36 -3.21 -1.21 -22.32
C THR A 36 -3.76 -1.80 -23.62
N ALA A 37 -4.24 -0.94 -24.53
CA ALA A 37 -4.78 -1.37 -25.82
C ALA A 37 -3.71 -2.00 -26.74
N PHE A 38 -2.50 -1.43 -26.79
CA PHE A 38 -1.42 -1.95 -27.64
C PHE A 38 -0.68 -3.16 -27.03
N GLY A 39 -0.62 -3.25 -25.70
CA GLY A 39 0.21 -4.23 -25.02
C GLY A 39 -0.48 -5.53 -24.60
N GLY A 40 -1.83 -5.53 -24.54
CA GLY A 40 -2.62 -6.69 -24.14
C GLY A 40 -2.22 -7.28 -22.78
N PHE A 41 -2.38 -8.60 -22.61
CA PHE A 41 -2.07 -9.30 -21.35
C PHE A 41 -0.60 -9.14 -20.91
N ARG A 42 0.35 -9.11 -21.85
CA ARG A 42 1.78 -9.00 -21.54
C ARG A 42 2.13 -7.64 -20.92
N ALA A 43 1.53 -6.56 -21.39
CA ALA A 43 1.75 -5.25 -20.80
C ALA A 43 1.12 -5.13 -19.41
N SER A 44 -0.06 -5.73 -19.20
CA SER A 44 -0.69 -5.81 -17.88
C SER A 44 0.23 -6.52 -16.88
N VAL A 45 0.68 -7.74 -17.21
CA VAL A 45 1.54 -8.54 -16.32
C VAL A 45 2.85 -7.82 -16.00
N LEU A 46 3.44 -7.12 -16.97
CA LEU A 46 4.66 -6.33 -16.73
C LEU A 46 4.40 -5.16 -15.77
N ASN A 47 3.29 -4.44 -15.94
CA ASN A 47 2.91 -3.35 -15.04
C ASN A 47 2.64 -3.86 -13.62
N ASP A 48 1.92 -4.98 -13.49
CA ASP A 48 1.62 -5.59 -12.19
C ASP A 48 2.90 -6.04 -11.48
N THR A 49 3.84 -6.63 -12.23
CA THR A 49 5.15 -7.04 -11.72
C THR A 49 5.98 -5.83 -11.26
N MET A 50 6.01 -4.76 -12.05
CA MET A 50 6.71 -3.53 -11.70
C MET A 50 6.10 -2.86 -10.46
N GLN A 51 4.77 -2.79 -10.37
CA GLN A 51 4.08 -2.22 -9.21
C GLN A 51 4.33 -3.06 -7.97
N GLY A 52 4.28 -4.39 -8.07
CA GLY A 52 4.61 -5.30 -6.98
C GLY A 52 6.04 -5.12 -6.48
N LEU A 53 7.01 -4.96 -7.40
CA LEU A 53 8.40 -4.71 -7.03
C LEU A 53 8.58 -3.35 -6.33
N VAL A 54 7.96 -2.29 -6.84
CA VAL A 54 8.01 -0.95 -6.23
C VAL A 54 7.37 -0.97 -4.83
N MET A 55 6.24 -1.65 -4.66
CA MET A 55 5.60 -1.81 -3.35
C MET A 55 6.47 -2.57 -2.36
N LEU A 56 7.14 -3.64 -2.82
CA LEU A 56 8.04 -4.43 -1.98
C LEU A 56 9.23 -3.58 -1.51
N ILE A 57 9.90 -2.88 -2.43
CA ILE A 57 11.02 -1.99 -2.09
C ILE A 57 10.55 -0.88 -1.15
N GLY A 58 9.43 -0.24 -1.46
CA GLY A 58 8.85 0.82 -0.63
C GLY A 58 8.55 0.35 0.79
N THR A 59 8.01 -0.86 0.94
CA THR A 59 7.73 -1.46 2.26
C THR A 59 9.01 -1.70 3.05
N VAL A 60 10.06 -2.22 2.42
CA VAL A 60 11.37 -2.43 3.08
C VAL A 60 11.98 -1.09 3.51
N VAL A 61 11.97 -0.09 2.64
CA VAL A 61 12.50 1.24 2.95
C VAL A 61 11.70 1.89 4.09
N LEU A 62 10.37 1.81 4.05
CA LEU A 62 9.51 2.34 5.11
C LEU A 62 9.77 1.63 6.45
N LEU A 63 9.88 0.29 6.44
CA LEU A 63 10.20 -0.48 7.64
C LEU A 63 11.51 0.00 8.28
N ILE A 64 12.57 0.12 7.48
CA ILE A 64 13.88 0.59 7.96
C ILE A 64 13.77 2.03 8.47
N GLY A 65 13.08 2.90 7.74
CA GLY A 65 12.88 4.30 8.12
C GLY A 65 12.14 4.46 9.45
N VAL A 66 11.07 3.70 9.66
CA VAL A 66 10.29 3.71 10.91
C VAL A 66 11.12 3.18 12.08
N VAL A 67 11.84 2.06 11.89
CA VAL A 67 12.72 1.50 12.94
C VAL A 67 13.83 2.49 13.30
N HIS A 68 14.42 3.16 12.32
CA HIS A 68 15.45 4.17 12.57
C HIS A 68 14.89 5.40 13.27
N ALA A 69 13.73 5.91 12.85
CA ALA A 69 13.04 7.05 13.48
C ALA A 69 12.62 6.75 14.93
N ALA A 70 12.29 5.49 15.23
CA ALA A 70 12.00 5.03 16.59
C ALA A 70 13.25 4.79 17.45
N GLY A 71 14.46 5.04 16.93
CA GLY A 71 15.72 4.83 17.64
C GLY A 71 16.15 3.36 17.74
N GLY A 72 15.63 2.49 16.88
CA GLY A 72 15.86 1.03 16.88
C GLY A 72 14.68 0.23 17.42
N LEU A 73 14.65 -1.07 17.11
CA LEU A 73 13.52 -1.94 17.44
C LEU A 73 13.27 -2.03 18.96
N SER A 74 14.33 -2.11 19.76
CA SER A 74 14.24 -2.17 21.22
C SER A 74 13.65 -0.88 21.80
N ASN A 75 14.06 0.29 21.29
CA ASN A 75 13.51 1.58 21.72
C ASN A 75 12.05 1.75 21.28
N ALA A 76 11.69 1.25 20.10
CA ALA A 76 10.31 1.21 19.64
C ALA A 76 9.43 0.38 20.59
N VAL A 77 9.86 -0.84 20.92
CA VAL A 77 9.13 -1.73 21.85
C VAL A 77 9.04 -1.13 23.25
N GLN A 78 10.12 -0.55 23.76
CA GLN A 78 10.12 0.09 25.08
C GLN A 78 9.19 1.31 25.12
N THR A 79 9.20 2.13 24.06
CA THR A 79 8.28 3.27 23.92
C THR A 79 6.83 2.80 23.91
N LEU A 80 6.51 1.74 23.18
CA LEU A 80 5.17 1.14 23.16
C LEU A 80 4.78 0.62 24.55
N GLN A 81 5.68 -0.08 25.25
CA GLN A 81 5.44 -0.54 26.63
C GLN A 81 5.20 0.61 27.62
N THR A 82 5.86 1.76 27.44
CA THR A 82 5.63 2.94 28.28
C THR A 82 4.31 3.66 27.99
N ILE A 83 3.78 3.55 26.77
CA ILE A 83 2.49 4.13 26.40
C ILE A 83 1.37 3.25 26.93
N ASP A 84 1.40 1.97 26.55
CA ASP A 84 0.47 0.96 27.04
C ASP A 84 1.10 -0.44 26.91
N PRO A 85 1.31 -1.16 28.03
CA PRO A 85 1.82 -2.52 28.02
C PRO A 85 1.01 -3.48 27.13
N GLN A 86 -0.29 -3.24 26.94
CA GLN A 86 -1.16 -4.05 26.10
C GLN A 86 -0.89 -3.88 24.60
N LEU A 87 -0.18 -2.83 24.17
CA LEU A 87 0.22 -2.68 22.77
C LEU A 87 1.31 -3.68 22.34
N VAL A 88 1.96 -4.32 23.30
CA VAL A 88 3.03 -5.31 23.06
C VAL A 88 2.55 -6.73 23.39
N THR A 89 1.34 -6.90 23.92
CA THR A 89 0.76 -8.23 24.14
C THR A 89 0.23 -8.82 22.83
N PRO A 90 0.24 -10.15 22.67
CA PRO A 90 -0.31 -10.81 21.48
C PRO A 90 -1.78 -10.48 21.19
N GLN A 91 -2.54 -10.09 22.21
CA GLN A 91 -3.97 -9.75 22.14
C GLN A 91 -4.23 -8.28 21.77
N GLY A 92 -3.19 -7.44 21.77
CA GLY A 92 -3.32 -5.99 21.56
C GLY A 92 -4.03 -5.28 22.72
N ALA A 93 -4.11 -3.95 22.64
CA ALA A 93 -4.93 -3.16 23.55
C ALA A 93 -6.40 -3.58 23.44
N ASP A 94 -7.10 -3.68 24.57
CA ASP A 94 -8.53 -4.02 24.65
C ASP A 94 -8.94 -5.39 24.04
N ASP A 95 -8.03 -6.36 23.94
CA ASP A 95 -8.28 -7.69 23.36
C ASP A 95 -8.81 -7.67 21.91
N ILE A 96 -8.55 -6.57 21.16
CA ILE A 96 -9.06 -6.43 19.78
C ILE A 96 -8.47 -7.48 18.84
N LEU A 97 -7.25 -7.97 19.12
CA LEU A 97 -6.58 -9.01 18.35
C LEU A 97 -6.96 -10.39 18.88
N SER A 98 -8.27 -10.67 18.95
CA SER A 98 -8.74 -11.99 19.31
C SER A 98 -8.19 -13.04 18.32
N PRO A 99 -7.92 -14.29 18.77
CA PRO A 99 -7.45 -15.35 17.89
C PRO A 99 -8.37 -15.61 16.69
N ALA A 100 -9.69 -15.44 16.87
CA ALA A 100 -10.68 -15.55 15.81
C ALA A 100 -10.54 -14.43 14.77
N PHE A 101 -10.29 -13.19 15.22
CA PHE A 101 -10.06 -12.06 14.32
C PHE A 101 -8.75 -12.24 13.54
N MET A 102 -7.64 -12.58 14.22
CA MET A 102 -6.36 -12.83 13.57
C MET A 102 -6.42 -13.97 12.54
N THR A 103 -7.10 -15.08 12.87
CA THR A 103 -7.26 -16.21 11.95
C THR A 103 -8.15 -15.85 10.76
N SER A 104 -9.22 -15.07 10.95
CA SER A 104 -10.03 -14.58 9.83
C SER A 104 -9.24 -13.68 8.89
N PHE A 105 -8.39 -12.78 9.41
CA PHE A 105 -7.49 -11.95 8.62
C PHE A 105 -6.46 -12.79 7.87
N TRP A 106 -5.87 -13.79 8.52
CA TRP A 106 -4.92 -14.69 7.90
C TRP A 106 -5.56 -15.49 6.76
N VAL A 107 -6.78 -16.04 6.95
CA VAL A 107 -7.52 -16.73 5.88
C VAL A 107 -7.85 -15.77 4.73
N LEU A 108 -8.28 -14.55 5.04
CA LEU A 108 -8.60 -13.54 4.03
C LEU A 108 -7.37 -13.14 3.21
N VAL A 109 -6.21 -12.94 3.85
CA VAL A 109 -4.96 -12.56 3.17
C VAL A 109 -4.34 -13.73 2.41
N CYS A 110 -4.27 -14.91 3.01
CA CYS A 110 -3.60 -16.07 2.40
C CYS A 110 -4.45 -16.78 1.35
N PHE A 111 -5.77 -16.89 1.54
CA PHE A 111 -6.65 -17.61 0.63
C PHE A 111 -7.64 -16.69 -0.09
N GLY A 112 -8.16 -15.67 0.59
CA GLY A 112 -9.10 -14.72 -0.01
C GLY A 112 -8.50 -13.91 -1.17
N VAL A 113 -7.20 -13.62 -1.12
CA VAL A 113 -6.50 -12.88 -2.18
C VAL A 113 -6.21 -13.74 -3.41
N ILE A 114 -6.10 -15.07 -3.27
CA ILE A 114 -5.83 -16.00 -4.39
C ILE A 114 -6.98 -15.99 -5.42
N GLY A 115 -8.20 -15.68 -4.98
CA GLY A 115 -9.39 -15.65 -5.84
C GLY A 115 -9.75 -14.28 -6.41
N LEU A 116 -8.96 -13.23 -6.15
CA LEU A 116 -9.22 -11.91 -6.71
C LEU A 116 -8.74 -11.86 -8.17
N PRO A 117 -9.58 -11.41 -9.12
CA PRO A 117 -9.21 -11.25 -10.52
C PRO A 117 -8.19 -10.14 -10.74
#